data_AF-B7PJX5-F1
#
_entry.id   AF-B7PJX5-F1
#
_cell.length_a   1.000
_cell.length_b   1.000
_cell.length_c   1.000
_cell.angle_alpha   90.00
_cell.angle_beta   90.00
_cell.angle_gamma   90.00
#
_symmetry.space_group_name_H-M   'P 1'
#
loop_
_entity.id
_entity.type
_entity.pdbx_description
1 polymer ?
#
loop_
_entity_poly.entity_id
_entity_poly.type
_entity_poly.pdbx_seq_one_letter_code
_entity_poly.pdbx_strand_id
1 'polypeptide(L)'
;MRSHYLTLRDAKATMSVYSHKGNTLPRTVQKCRLQFQTESHAKLTLTFVKLDTTQKPFVCYMYLKLYMSDRPDVVCGRDASSKSISTTGPQMALEWVINSGGDKPGGIHMVLTSYRDSGEWGAMARP
;
A
#
# COMPACT_ATOMS: atom_id res chain seq x y z
N MET A 1 -10.92 -1.13 -21.63
CA MET A 1 -10.07 -0.20 -20.84
C MET A 1 -8.73 -0.88 -20.59
N ARG A 2 -7.59 -0.29 -20.97
CA ARG A 2 -6.27 -0.86 -20.71
C ARG A 2 -5.90 -0.62 -19.24
N SER A 3 -5.83 -1.68 -18.44
CA SER A 3 -5.26 -1.59 -17.09
C SER A 3 -3.74 -1.40 -17.24
N HIS A 4 -3.21 -0.31 -16.67
CA HIS A 4 -1.78 -0.06 -16.63
C HIS A 4 -1.21 -0.70 -15.35
N TYR A 5 -0.35 -1.71 -15.53
CA TYR A 5 0.37 -2.36 -14.43
C TYR A 5 1.76 -1.77 -14.31
N LEU A 6 2.19 -1.52 -13.08
CA LEU A 6 3.59 -1.29 -12.75
C LEU A 6 4.24 -2.63 -12.42
N THR A 7 5.19 -3.05 -13.26
CA THR A 7 5.92 -4.30 -13.06
C THR A 7 7.06 -4.08 -12.06
N LEU A 8 7.09 -4.89 -11.00
CA LEU A 8 8.18 -4.92 -10.02
C LEU A 8 8.91 -6.27 -10.13
N ARG A 9 10.24 -6.23 -10.31
CA ARG A 9 11.10 -7.41 -10.41
C ARG A 9 12.32 -7.21 -9.51
N ASP A 10 12.38 -7.94 -8.40
CA ASP A 10 13.45 -7.84 -7.40
C ASP A 10 13.84 -6.39 -7.08
N ALA A 11 12.83 -5.53 -6.99
CA ALA A 11 12.97 -4.09 -6.89
C ALA A 11 12.30 -3.54 -5.63
N LYS A 12 12.81 -2.38 -5.21
CA LYS A 12 12.19 -1.53 -4.20
C LYS A 12 11.62 -0.30 -4.91
N ALA A 13 10.34 -0.05 -4.71
CA ALA A 13 9.66 1.17 -5.12
C ALA A 13 9.17 1.94 -3.90
N THR A 14 9.47 3.23 -3.85
CA THR A 14 8.93 4.11 -2.83
C THR A 14 7.76 4.88 -3.40
N MET A 15 6.65 4.93 -2.66
CA MET A 15 5.47 5.69 -3.05
C MET A 15 5.02 6.59 -1.91
N SER A 16 4.85 7.86 -2.24
CA SER A 16 4.34 8.86 -1.31
C SER A 16 3.04 9.43 -1.85
N VAL A 17 1.96 9.19 -1.14
CA VAL A 17 0.64 9.75 -1.43
C VAL A 17 0.39 10.85 -0.41
N TYR A 18 0.48 12.10 -0.85
CA TYR A 18 0.15 13.25 -0.01
C TYR A 18 -1.20 13.81 -0.41
N SER A 19 -2.01 14.19 0.59
CA SER A 19 -3.07 15.16 0.35
C SER A 19 -2.39 16.51 0.17
N HIS A 20 -2.62 17.15 -0.98
CA HIS A 20 -1.87 18.31 -1.46
C HIS A 20 -1.68 19.39 -0.37
N LYS A 21 -0.48 19.99 -0.32
CA LYS A 21 -0.24 21.29 0.33
C LYS A 21 -1.14 22.31 -0.38
N GLY A 22 -2.33 22.51 0.16
CA GLY A 22 -3.38 23.28 -0.51
C GLY A 22 -4.74 23.18 0.17
N ASN A 23 -4.75 23.06 1.50
CA ASN A 23 -5.85 23.40 2.42
C ASN A 23 -7.29 22.90 2.18
N THR A 24 -7.59 22.08 1.17
CA THR A 24 -8.97 21.64 0.92
C THR A 24 -9.02 20.14 0.67
N LEU A 25 -9.84 19.45 1.47
CA LEU A 25 -10.30 18.13 1.09
C LEU A 25 -11.15 18.25 -0.17
N PRO A 26 -11.14 17.24 -1.04
CA PRO A 26 -11.99 17.26 -2.22
C PRO A 26 -13.46 17.34 -1.78
N ARG A 27 -14.27 18.12 -2.54
CA ARG A 27 -15.72 18.23 -2.29
C ARG A 27 -16.46 16.92 -2.56
N THR A 28 -15.83 16.01 -3.29
CA THR A 28 -16.35 14.69 -3.65
C THR A 28 -15.35 13.61 -3.26
N VAL A 29 -15.82 12.38 -3.08
CA VAL A 29 -14.94 11.23 -2.79
C VAL A 29 -13.98 11.03 -3.97
N GLN A 30 -12.68 11.08 -3.69
CA GLN A 30 -11.64 10.80 -4.67
C GLN A 30 -11.10 9.39 -4.44
N LYS A 31 -10.99 8.62 -5.52
CA LYS A 31 -10.41 7.27 -5.50
C LYS A 31 -9.33 7.21 -6.57
N CYS A 32 -8.17 6.76 -6.18
CA CYS A 32 -7.10 6.45 -7.12
C CYS A 32 -6.63 5.04 -6.85
N ARG A 33 -6.42 4.28 -7.92
CA ARG A 33 -6.01 2.88 -7.86
C ARG A 33 -4.74 2.70 -8.67
N LEU A 34 -3.76 2.06 -8.04
CA LEU A 34 -2.51 1.66 -8.64
C LEU A 34 -2.41 0.15 -8.60
N GLN A 35 -2.05 -0.46 -9.73
CA GLN A 35 -1.95 -1.91 -9.86
C GLN A 35 -0.49 -2.28 -10.09
N PHE A 36 -0.02 -3.26 -9.32
CA PHE A 36 1.31 -3.81 -9.40
C PHE A 36 1.22 -5.25 -9.88
N GLN A 37 2.19 -5.62 -10.69
CA GLN A 37 2.40 -7.00 -11.11
C GLN A 37 3.83 -7.41 -10.77
N THR A 38 3.96 -8.59 -10.19
CA THR A 38 5.24 -9.23 -9.89
C THR A 38 5.34 -10.56 -10.64
N GLU A 39 6.53 -11.13 -10.62
CA GLU A 39 6.73 -12.50 -11.11
C GLU A 39 5.95 -13.52 -10.26
N SER A 40 5.57 -14.64 -10.88
CA SER A 40 4.98 -15.77 -10.16
C SER A 40 5.89 -16.15 -8.99
N HIS A 41 5.34 -16.27 -7.78
CA HIS A 41 6.05 -16.61 -6.54
C HIS A 41 6.94 -15.51 -5.93
N ALA A 42 6.90 -14.28 -6.41
CA ALA A 42 7.52 -13.18 -5.70
C ALA A 42 6.75 -12.83 -4.42
N LYS A 43 7.48 -12.58 -3.33
CA LYS A 43 6.95 -12.00 -2.11
C LYS A 43 6.97 -10.48 -2.22
N LEU A 44 5.84 -9.87 -1.91
CA LEU A 44 5.61 -8.44 -1.89
C LEU A 44 5.46 -7.98 -0.45
N THR A 45 6.32 -7.08 -0.01
CA THR A 45 6.21 -6.42 1.29
C THR A 45 5.89 -4.94 1.10
N LEU A 46 4.79 -4.51 1.70
CA LEU A 46 4.42 -3.12 1.86
C LEU A 46 4.79 -2.65 3.27
N THR A 47 5.70 -1.70 3.37
CA THR A 47 6.09 -1.09 4.65
C THR A 47 5.60 0.35 4.71
N PHE A 48 4.80 0.68 5.72
CA PHE A 48 4.38 2.05 5.98
C PHE A 48 5.51 2.79 6.70
N VAL A 49 6.02 3.85 6.07
CA VAL A 49 6.99 4.78 6.68
C VAL A 49 6.25 5.89 7.43
N LYS A 50 5.08 6.29 6.92
CA LYS A 50 4.18 7.25 7.56
C LYS A 50 2.74 6.90 7.21
N LEU A 51 1.87 6.85 8.20
CA LEU A 51 0.43 6.72 8.01
C LEU A 51 -0.26 7.81 8.82
N ASP A 52 -0.73 8.87 8.18
CA ASP A 52 -1.51 9.92 8.83
C ASP A 52 -2.75 10.23 7.99
N THR A 53 -3.80 9.46 8.25
CA THR A 53 -5.00 9.45 7.41
C THR A 53 -6.21 10.18 8.02
N THR A 54 -5.97 11.02 9.04
CA THR A 54 -6.97 11.72 9.88
C THR A 54 -8.19 10.88 10.25
N GLN A 55 -8.23 10.48 11.51
CA GLN A 55 -9.32 9.71 12.07
C GLN A 55 -10.13 10.59 13.02
N LYS A 56 -11.45 10.68 12.79
CA LYS A 56 -12.40 10.96 13.87
C LYS A 56 -12.86 9.62 14.46
N PRO A 57 -13.34 9.57 15.71
CA PRO A 57 -13.90 8.33 16.25
C PRO A 57 -14.90 7.76 15.24
N PHE A 58 -14.64 6.52 14.79
CA PHE A 58 -15.43 5.75 13.83
C PHE A 58 -15.37 6.16 12.33
N VAL A 59 -14.63 7.20 11.94
CA VAL A 59 -14.56 7.64 10.52
C VAL A 59 -13.12 7.86 10.07
N CYS A 60 -12.70 7.10 9.06
CA CYS A 60 -11.44 7.30 8.34
C CYS A 60 -11.69 8.15 7.10
N TYR A 61 -11.17 9.38 7.10
CA TYR A 61 -11.32 10.30 5.97
C TYR A 61 -10.37 9.98 4.82
N MET A 62 -9.24 9.35 5.13
CA MET A 62 -8.39 8.72 4.16
C MET A 62 -8.18 7.26 4.56
N TYR A 63 -8.15 6.35 3.60
CA TYR A 63 -7.80 4.96 3.85
C TYR A 63 -7.17 4.32 2.62
N LEU A 64 -6.37 3.29 2.85
CA LEU A 64 -5.77 2.47 1.82
C LEU A 64 -6.46 1.10 1.79
N LYS A 65 -6.92 0.69 0.62
CA LYS A 65 -7.41 -0.65 0.33
C LYS A 65 -6.33 -1.45 -0.39
N LEU A 66 -6.08 -2.64 0.12
CA LEU A 66 -5.08 -3.59 -0.36
C LEU A 66 -5.81 -4.77 -0.98
N TYR A 67 -5.87 -4.81 -2.31
CA TYR A 67 -6.44 -5.94 -3.03
C TYR A 67 -5.34 -6.95 -3.31
N MET A 68 -5.22 -7.93 -2.42
CA MET A 68 -4.30 -9.07 -2.51
C MET A 68 -5.06 -10.40 -2.66
N SER A 69 -6.35 -10.41 -2.33
CA SER A 69 -7.29 -11.51 -2.49
C SER A 69 -8.70 -10.95 -2.74
N ASP A 70 -9.73 -11.80 -2.80
CA ASP A 70 -11.13 -11.39 -2.96
C ASP A 70 -11.62 -10.45 -1.85
N ARG A 71 -10.94 -10.44 -0.70
CA ARG A 71 -11.24 -9.52 0.42
C ARG A 71 -10.12 -8.50 0.58
N PRO A 72 -10.38 -7.20 0.34
CA PRO A 72 -9.36 -6.19 0.51
C PRO A 72 -9.14 -5.83 1.98
N ASP A 73 -7.88 -5.72 2.40
CA ASP A 73 -7.54 -5.16 3.71
C ASP A 73 -7.67 -3.64 3.68
N VAL A 74 -8.20 -3.06 4.76
CA VAL A 74 -8.38 -1.61 4.90
C VAL A 74 -7.45 -1.08 5.98
N VAL A 75 -6.60 -0.13 5.61
CA VAL A 75 -5.65 0.53 6.52
C VAL A 75 -6.03 2.00 6.67
N CYS A 76 -6.24 2.42 7.91
CA CYS A 76 -6.43 3.83 8.26
C CYS A 76 -6.03 4.10 9.73
N GLY A 77 -6.09 5.37 10.12
CA GLY A 77 -5.63 5.88 11.41
C GLY A 77 -4.40 6.78 11.30
N ARG A 78 -3.82 7.09 12.46
CA ARG A 78 -2.54 7.78 12.58
C ARG A 78 -1.58 6.84 13.28
N ASP A 79 -0.54 6.42 12.57
CA ASP A 79 0.50 5.57 13.12
C ASP A 79 1.87 6.12 12.75
N ALA A 80 2.69 6.33 13.77
CA ALA A 80 4.09 6.75 13.62
C ALA A 80 5.02 5.54 13.48
N SER A 81 4.50 4.33 13.62
CA SER A 81 5.29 3.10 13.67
C SER A 81 5.23 2.30 12.35
N SER A 82 6.35 1.67 12.02
CA SER A 82 6.63 0.96 10.77
C SER A 82 5.86 -0.35 10.65
N LYS A 83 4.53 -0.27 10.49
CA LYS A 83 3.72 -1.43 10.14
C LYS A 83 4.14 -1.93 8.76
N SER A 84 4.33 -3.25 8.65
CA SER A 84 4.56 -3.91 7.37
C SER A 84 3.49 -4.96 7.12
N ILE A 85 3.05 -5.06 5.88
CA ILE A 85 2.10 -6.06 5.40
C ILE A 85 2.84 -6.81 4.29
N SER A 86 2.96 -8.12 4.43
CA SER A 86 3.59 -8.96 3.41
C SER A 86 2.55 -9.89 2.80
N THR A 87 2.65 -10.08 1.49
CA THR A 87 1.82 -11.01 0.73
C THR A 87 2.67 -11.73 -0.30
N THR A 88 2.21 -12.89 -0.74
CA THR A 88 2.81 -13.63 -1.84
C THR A 88 1.77 -13.74 -2.93
N GLY A 89 2.08 -13.26 -4.13
CA GLY A 89 1.14 -13.28 -5.23
C GLY A 89 1.63 -12.45 -6.42
N PRO A 90 1.18 -12.77 -7.65
CA PRO A 90 1.66 -12.10 -8.86
C PRO A 90 1.04 -10.71 -9.05
N GLN A 91 -0.01 -10.36 -8.29
CA GLN A 91 -0.77 -9.13 -8.48
C GLN A 91 -1.15 -8.51 -7.14
N MET A 92 -1.09 -7.19 -7.09
CA MET A 92 -1.52 -6.40 -5.95
C MET A 92 -2.15 -5.11 -6.47
N ALA A 93 -3.25 -4.66 -5.88
CA ALA A 93 -3.75 -3.31 -6.15
C ALA A 93 -3.85 -2.49 -4.87
N LEU A 94 -3.39 -1.26 -4.96
CA LEU A 94 -3.50 -0.24 -3.94
C LEU A 94 -4.56 0.77 -4.37
N GLU A 95 -5.60 0.95 -3.57
CA GLU A 95 -6.59 1.99 -3.79
C GLU A 95 -6.61 2.90 -2.57
N TRP A 96 -6.22 4.16 -2.75
CA TRP A 96 -6.41 5.16 -1.70
C TRP A 96 -7.70 5.93 -1.97
N VAL A 97 -8.48 6.08 -0.92
CA VAL A 97 -9.74 6.81 -0.95
C VAL A 97 -9.64 7.99 -0.02
N ILE A 98 -10.06 9.16 -0.50
CA ILE A 98 -10.16 10.39 0.28
C ILE A 98 -11.62 10.83 0.28
N ASN A 99 -12.24 10.79 1.45
CA ASN A 99 -13.60 11.25 1.70
C ASN A 99 -13.62 12.77 1.93
N SER A 100 -14.75 13.38 1.58
CA SER A 100 -15.04 14.79 1.86
C SER A 100 -15.38 15.01 3.35
N GLY A 101 -15.00 16.16 3.91
CA GLY A 101 -15.57 16.64 5.18
C GLY A 101 -14.84 16.27 6.48
N GLY A 102 -13.53 16.01 6.42
CA GLY A 102 -12.67 15.72 7.57
C GLY A 102 -11.58 16.74 7.85
N ASP A 103 -10.70 16.39 8.79
CA ASP A 103 -9.45 17.11 9.01
C ASP A 103 -8.43 16.74 7.93
N LYS A 104 -7.47 17.64 7.67
CA LYS A 104 -6.45 17.47 6.62
C LYS A 104 -5.55 16.28 6.94
N PRO A 105 -5.52 15.21 6.11
CA PRO A 105 -4.64 14.08 6.36
C PRO A 105 -3.19 14.46 6.05
N GLY A 106 -2.27 13.99 6.88
CA GLY A 106 -0.83 14.15 6.68
C GLY A 106 -0.24 13.25 5.58
N GLY A 107 -1.05 12.33 5.04
CA GLY A 107 -0.74 11.47 3.90
C GLY A 107 -0.23 10.08 4.28
N ILE A 108 0.08 9.29 3.25
CA ILE A 108 0.61 7.93 3.36
C ILE A 108 1.94 7.89 2.63
N HIS A 109 3.00 7.51 3.35
CA HIS A 109 4.31 7.23 2.77
C HIS A 109 4.60 5.75 2.97
N MET A 110 4.87 5.05 1.88
CA MET A 110 5.03 3.60 1.88
C MET A 110 6.14 3.16 0.94
N VAL A 111 6.75 2.03 1.28
CA VAL A 111 7.77 1.36 0.49
C VAL A 111 7.22 0.00 0.10
N LEU A 112 7.21 -0.27 -1.20
CA LEU A 112 6.87 -1.56 -1.77
C LEU A 112 8.16 -2.27 -2.18
N THR A 113 8.40 -3.45 -1.64
CA THR A 113 9.56 -4.29 -1.98
C THR A 113 9.06 -5.60 -2.56
N SER A 114 9.51 -5.94 -3.76
CA SER A 114 9.33 -7.28 -4.33
C SER A 114 10.64 -8.04 -4.23
N TYR A 115 10.61 -9.28 -3.80
CA TYR A 115 11.74 -10.19 -3.87
C TYR A 115 11.27 -11.58 -4.24
N ARG A 116 12.03 -12.32 -5.05
CA ARG A 116 11.79 -13.75 -5.22
C ARG A 116 11.89 -14.43 -3.87
N ASP A 117 10.89 -15.26 -3.58
CA ASP A 117 11.01 -16.22 -2.50
C ASP A 117 12.00 -17.28 -2.98
N SER A 118 13.30 -17.02 -2.78
CA SER A 118 14.31 -18.06 -2.92
C SER A 118 14.01 -19.05 -1.82
N GLY A 119 13.23 -20.08 -2.14
CA GLY A 119 13.14 -21.29 -1.35
C GLY A 119 14.50 -21.96 -1.30
N GLU A 120 15.46 -21.34 -0.61
CA GLU A 120 16.62 -22.03 -0.07
C GLU A 120 16.08 -22.91 1.05
N TRP A 121 15.61 -24.08 0.65
CA TRP A 121 15.91 -25.26 1.43
C TRP A 121 17.42 -25.25 1.60
N GLY A 122 17.88 -24.86 2.79
CA GLY A 122 19.24 -25.09 3.25
C GLY A 122 19.51 -26.59 3.28
N ALA A 123 19.70 -27.18 2.12
CA ALA A 123 20.29 -28.49 1.95
C ALA A 123 21.82 -28.29 1.89
N MET A 124 22.50 -28.89 2.88
CA MET A 124 23.95 -29.06 3.00
C MET A 124 24.70 -27.78 3.44
N ALA A 125 25.46 -27.75 4.54
CA ALA A 125 26.32 -28.80 5.08
C ALA A 125 26.33 -28.79 6.62
N ARG A 126 26.16 -29.98 7.23
CA ARG A 126 26.70 -30.25 8.56
C ARG A 126 28.15 -30.71 8.37
N PRO A 127 29.11 -30.23 9.18
CA PRO A 127 30.44 -30.83 9.24
C PRO A 127 30.39 -32.28 9.75
#